data_AF-A0A536X3U4-F1
#
_entry.id   AF-A0A536X3U4-F1
#
_cell.length_a   1.000
_cell.length_b   1.000
_cell.length_c   1.000
_cell.angle_alpha   90.00
_cell.angle_beta   90.00
_cell.angle_gamma   90.00
#
_symmetry.space_group_name_H-M   'P 1'
#
loop_
_entity.id
_entity.type
_entity.pdbx_description
1 polymer ?
#
loop_
_entity_poly.entity_id
_entity_poly.type
_entity_poly.pdbx_seq_one_letter_code
_entity_poly.pdbx_strand_id
1 'polypeptide(L)'
;MNLVTIGRRRSRRGVAFLVVVALAFIAALVIVSSLASLDVPSIHVVIDGVDQGEAIDLGAIASQHQLLLVCIVTVAIVAAIIIVPIALLLALAAALIGVVVGLGVPLLMVVLFVAIVLSPLWLLALLLWWLWRSSSTPANIRA
;
A
#
# COMPACT_ATOMS: atom_id res chain seq x y z
N MET A 1 -29.88 15.79 -10.81
CA MET A 1 -28.44 15.46 -10.86
C MET A 1 -27.93 15.83 -12.25
N ASN A 2 -27.16 16.91 -12.38
CA ASN A 2 -26.84 17.54 -13.68
C ASN A 2 -25.82 16.75 -14.50
N LEU A 3 -26.17 16.34 -15.71
CA LEU A 3 -25.30 15.65 -16.68
C LEU A 3 -24.02 16.46 -17.03
N VAL A 4 -24.07 17.79 -16.89
CA VAL A 4 -22.97 18.72 -17.18
C VAL A 4 -21.77 18.55 -16.23
N THR A 5 -22.00 18.12 -14.98
CA THR A 5 -20.89 17.95 -14.01
C THR A 5 -20.08 16.67 -14.25
N ILE A 6 -20.68 15.65 -14.88
CA ILE A 6 -20.02 14.37 -15.18
C ILE A 6 -19.00 14.55 -16.33
N GLY A 7 -19.37 15.27 -17.40
CA GLY A 7 -18.47 15.54 -18.53
C GLY A 7 -17.23 16.36 -18.15
N ARG A 8 -17.41 17.37 -17.27
CA ARG A 8 -16.32 18.25 -16.82
C ARG A 8 -15.26 17.53 -15.96
N ARG A 9 -15.68 16.54 -15.14
CA ARG A 9 -14.77 15.72 -14.34
C ARG A 9 -13.97 14.72 -15.18
N ARG A 10 -14.59 14.12 -16.21
CA ARG A 10 -13.91 13.18 -17.12
C ARG A 10 -12.86 13.89 -17.97
N SER A 11 -13.17 15.09 -18.47
CA SER A 11 -12.23 15.94 -19.21
C SER A 11 -11.00 16.32 -18.37
N ARG A 12 -11.18 16.77 -17.12
CA ARG A 12 -10.05 17.15 -16.24
C ARG A 12 -9.14 15.97 -15.87
N ARG A 13 -9.71 14.77 -15.67
CA ARG A 13 -8.91 13.55 -15.41
C ARG A 13 -8.10 13.11 -16.63
N GLY A 14 -8.69 13.21 -17.82
CA GLY A 14 -7.97 12.95 -19.07
C GLY A 14 -6.81 13.92 -19.28
N VAL A 15 -7.02 15.21 -19.04
CA VAL A 15 -5.95 16.23 -19.14
C VAL A 15 -4.86 15.98 -18.10
N ALA A 16 -5.22 15.69 -16.85
CA ALA A 16 -4.23 15.40 -15.81
C ALA A 16 -3.39 14.15 -16.14
N PHE A 17 -4.01 13.09 -16.65
CA PHE A 17 -3.30 11.90 -17.10
C PHE A 17 -2.34 12.21 -18.25
N LEU A 18 -2.78 12.98 -19.25
CA LEU A 18 -1.92 13.41 -20.35
C LEU A 18 -0.73 14.25 -19.87
N VAL A 19 -0.93 15.13 -18.88
CA VAL A 19 0.17 15.91 -18.27
C VAL A 19 1.16 14.99 -17.57
N VAL A 20 0.69 14.00 -16.81
CA VAL A 20 1.57 13.02 -16.15
C VAL A 20 2.35 12.20 -17.17
N VAL A 21 1.71 11.73 -18.24
CA VAL A 21 2.38 11.00 -19.32
C VAL A 21 3.40 11.87 -20.03
N ALA A 22 3.07 13.14 -20.31
CA ALA A 22 3.99 14.08 -20.92
C ALA A 22 5.22 14.34 -20.02
N LEU A 23 5.02 14.55 -18.72
CA LEU A 23 6.10 14.70 -17.76
C LEU A 23 6.97 13.44 -17.66
N ALA A 24 6.36 12.25 -17.64
CA ALA A 24 7.08 10.99 -17.64
C ALA A 24 7.91 10.81 -18.91
N PHE A 25 7.38 11.22 -20.06
CA PHE A 25 8.09 11.18 -21.34
C PHE A 25 9.27 12.15 -21.37
N ILE A 26 9.10 13.38 -20.87
CA ILE A 26 10.20 14.35 -20.72
C ILE A 26 11.27 13.82 -19.77
N ALA A 27 10.89 13.24 -18.63
CA ALA A 27 11.82 12.63 -17.70
C ALA A 27 12.59 11.46 -18.34
N ALA A 28 11.89 10.60 -19.09
CA ALA A 28 12.52 9.51 -19.84
C ALA A 28 13.52 10.04 -20.87
N LEU A 29 13.17 11.09 -21.62
CA LEU A 29 14.09 11.73 -22.56
C LEU A 29 15.37 12.22 -21.86
N VAL A 30 15.24 12.88 -20.70
CA VAL A 30 16.39 13.35 -19.91
C VAL A 30 17.25 12.19 -19.42
N ILE A 31 16.63 11.10 -18.96
CA ILE A 31 17.36 9.91 -18.50
C ILE A 31 18.13 9.28 -19.65
N VAL A 32 17.48 9.08 -20.80
CA VAL A 32 18.10 8.46 -21.98
C VAL A 32 19.17 9.35 -22.59
N SER A 33 18.99 10.67 -22.62
CA SER A 33 20.04 11.57 -23.09
C SER A 33 21.24 11.63 -22.16
N SER A 34 21.02 11.51 -20.85
CA SER A 34 22.10 11.47 -19.84
C SER A 34 22.88 10.15 -19.88
N LEU A 35 22.27 9.06 -20.34
CA LEU A 35 22.94 7.78 -20.54
C LEU A 35 24.07 7.87 -21.58
N ALA A 36 23.93 8.73 -22.59
CA ALA A 36 24.98 8.97 -23.58
C ALA A 36 26.20 9.73 -23.03
N SER A 37 26.08 10.40 -21.88
CA SER A 37 27.18 11.10 -21.21
C SER A 37 27.76 10.33 -20.02
N LEU A 38 27.23 9.15 -19.72
CA LEU A 38 27.74 8.27 -18.69
C LEU A 38 28.82 7.36 -19.31
N ASP A 39 30.06 7.48 -18.86
CA ASP A 39 31.12 6.51 -19.12
C ASP A 39 30.76 5.19 -18.42
N VAL A 40 30.00 4.34 -19.11
CA VAL A 40 29.67 3.00 -18.63
C VAL A 40 30.84 2.08 -18.96
N PRO A 41 31.36 1.29 -18.00
CA PRO A 41 32.39 0.31 -18.29
C PRO A 41 31.89 -0.67 -19.36
N SER A 42 32.71 -0.89 -20.40
CA SER A 42 32.40 -1.74 -21.54
C SER A 42 32.02 -3.15 -21.09
N ILE A 43 30.77 -3.53 -21.35
CA ILE A 43 30.26 -4.88 -21.04
C ILE A 43 30.67 -5.81 -22.18
N HIS A 44 31.54 -6.77 -21.89
CA HIS A 44 31.91 -7.84 -22.83
C HIS A 44 30.88 -8.96 -22.75
N VAL A 45 30.20 -9.25 -23.85
CA VAL A 45 29.25 -10.36 -23.95
C VAL A 45 29.87 -11.44 -24.83
N VAL A 46 30.14 -12.60 -24.23
CA VAL A 46 30.61 -13.79 -24.97
C VAL A 46 29.41 -14.67 -25.26
N ILE A 47 29.11 -14.90 -26.55
CA ILE A 47 28.06 -15.82 -26.99
C ILE A 47 28.75 -16.94 -27.78
N ASP A 48 28.53 -18.20 -27.36
CA ASP A 48 29.13 -19.40 -27.98
C ASP A 48 30.66 -19.37 -28.08
N GLY A 49 31.33 -18.84 -27.05
CA GLY A 49 32.79 -18.78 -26.98
C GLY A 49 33.44 -17.77 -27.93
N VAL A 50 32.63 -17.05 -28.71
CA VAL A 50 33.05 -15.89 -29.50
C VAL A 50 32.81 -14.64 -28.67
N ASP A 51 33.89 -13.93 -28.36
CA ASP A 51 33.79 -12.60 -27.77
C ASP A 51 33.16 -11.67 -28.79
N GLN A 52 31.91 -11.26 -28.55
CA GLN A 52 31.23 -10.24 -29.36
C GLN A 52 31.73 -8.86 -28.90
N GLY A 53 33.05 -8.69 -28.88
CA GLY A 53 33.81 -7.65 -28.21
C GLY A 53 33.65 -6.23 -28.77
N GLU A 54 32.58 -5.94 -29.50
CA GLU A 54 32.11 -4.58 -29.62
C GLU A 54 31.43 -4.21 -28.31
N ALA A 55 32.16 -3.47 -27.47
CA ALA A 55 31.60 -2.76 -26.34
C ALA A 55 30.26 -2.16 -26.76
N ILE A 56 29.17 -2.59 -26.12
CA ILE A 56 27.84 -2.04 -26.39
C ILE A 56 27.89 -0.58 -25.93
N ASP A 57 28.26 0.31 -26.84
CA ASP A 57 28.20 1.73 -26.63
C ASP A 57 26.72 2.13 -26.63
N LEU A 58 26.19 2.34 -25.43
CA LEU A 58 24.82 2.80 -25.21
C LEU A 58 24.57 4.17 -25.89
N GLY A 59 25.64 4.94 -26.17
CA GLY A 59 25.62 6.16 -26.95
C GLY A 59 25.56 5.95 -28.47
N ALA A 60 26.05 4.82 -28.98
CA ALA A 60 26.02 4.46 -30.41
C ALA A 60 24.74 3.74 -30.84
N ILE A 61 23.77 3.58 -29.93
CA ILE A 61 22.45 3.03 -30.25
C ILE A 61 21.81 3.87 -31.36
N ALA A 62 21.54 3.22 -32.51
CA ALA A 62 20.92 3.87 -33.66
C ALA A 62 19.65 4.63 -33.23
N SER A 63 19.42 5.82 -33.79
CA SER A 63 18.33 6.74 -33.42
C SER A 63 16.94 6.09 -33.35
N GLN A 64 16.70 5.07 -34.19
CA GLN A 64 15.48 4.24 -34.17
C GLN A 64 15.27 3.45 -32.87
N HIS A 65 16.33 2.98 -32.22
CA HIS A 65 16.28 2.24 -30.96
C HIS A 65 16.22 3.17 -29.74
N GLN A 66 16.73 4.40 -29.85
CA GLN A 66 16.64 5.40 -28.78
C GLN A 66 15.20 5.77 -28.46
N LEU A 67 14.36 5.95 -29.49
CA LEU A 67 12.93 6.26 -29.29
C LEU A 67 12.19 5.10 -28.60
N LEU A 68 12.52 3.86 -28.97
CA LEU A 68 11.98 2.66 -28.32
C LEU A 68 12.37 2.61 -26.85
N LEU A 69 13.64 2.91 -26.53
CA LEU A 69 14.15 2.95 -25.17
C LEU A 69 13.45 4.02 -24.33
N VAL A 70 13.26 5.23 -24.87
CA VAL A 70 12.47 6.30 -24.22
C VAL A 70 11.04 5.84 -23.94
N CYS A 71 10.38 5.16 -24.90
CA CYS A 71 9.04 4.61 -24.69
C CYS A 71 9.01 3.58 -23.55
N ILE A 72 9.96 2.63 -23.52
CA ILE A 72 10.07 1.64 -22.44
C ILE A 72 10.23 2.33 -21.08
N VAL A 73 11.16 3.28 -20.98
CA VAL A 73 11.42 4.02 -19.74
C VAL A 73 10.19 4.83 -19.31
N THR A 74 9.49 5.46 -20.25
CA THR A 74 8.25 6.18 -19.96
C THR A 74 7.19 5.26 -19.38
N VAL A 75 6.98 4.08 -19.99
CA VAL A 75 6.04 3.07 -19.48
C VAL A 75 6.46 2.59 -18.10
N ALA A 76 7.75 2.34 -17.87
CA ALA A 76 8.28 1.95 -16.57
C ALA A 76 8.03 3.02 -15.48
N ILE A 77 8.24 4.31 -15.79
CA ILE A 77 7.97 5.42 -14.87
C ILE A 77 6.47 5.49 -14.55
N VAL A 78 5.60 5.45 -15.56
CA VAL A 78 4.14 5.49 -15.35
C VAL A 78 3.68 4.28 -14.54
N ALA A 79 4.21 3.10 -14.83
CA ALA A 79 3.92 1.89 -14.07
C ALA A 79 4.38 2.03 -12.61
N ALA A 80 5.58 2.54 -12.36
CA ALA A 80 6.09 2.78 -11.01
C ALA A 80 5.21 3.76 -10.21
N ILE A 81 4.79 4.87 -10.83
CA ILE A 81 3.89 5.85 -10.20
C ILE A 81 2.57 5.22 -9.72
N ILE A 82 2.10 4.17 -10.39
CA ILE A 82 0.85 3.46 -10.04
C ILE A 82 1.12 2.31 -9.07
N ILE A 83 2.14 1.49 -9.34
CA ILE A 83 2.40 0.25 -8.61
C ILE A 83 2.99 0.55 -7.23
N VAL A 84 3.91 1.51 -7.10
CA VAL A 84 4.55 1.86 -5.83
C VAL A 84 3.55 2.27 -4.75
N PRO A 85 2.58 3.19 -4.98
CA PRO A 85 1.62 3.53 -3.94
C PRO A 85 0.70 2.36 -3.59
N ILE A 86 0.32 1.51 -4.56
CA ILE A 86 -0.48 0.32 -4.28
C ILE A 86 0.32 -0.66 -3.41
N ALA A 87 1.59 -0.90 -3.74
CA ALA A 87 2.47 -1.75 -2.96
C ALA A 87 2.68 -1.21 -1.54
N LEU A 88 2.83 0.10 -1.37
CA LEU A 88 2.91 0.76 -0.06
C LEU A 88 1.63 0.56 0.75
N LEU A 89 0.45 0.73 0.14
CA LEU A 89 -0.83 0.49 0.81
C LEU A 89 -0.99 -0.97 1.23
N LEU A 90 -0.58 -1.92 0.38
CA LEU A 90 -0.61 -3.34 0.71
C LEU A 90 0.37 -3.68 1.85
N ALA A 91 1.57 -3.11 1.82
CA ALA A 91 2.56 -3.28 2.89
C ALA A 91 2.04 -2.72 4.22
N LEU A 92 1.41 -1.54 4.20
CA LEU A 92 0.78 -0.94 5.37
C LEU A 92 -0.35 -1.82 5.92
N ALA A 93 -1.23 -2.32 5.04
CA ALA A 93 -2.31 -3.21 5.43
C ALA A 93 -1.78 -4.50 6.06
N ALA A 94 -0.75 -5.11 5.46
CA ALA A 94 -0.10 -6.30 5.99
C ALA A 94 0.54 -6.02 7.36
N ALA A 95 1.21 -4.88 7.54
CA ALA A 95 1.79 -4.48 8.81
C ALA A 95 0.71 -4.29 9.90
N LEU A 96 -0.40 -3.63 9.59
CA LEU A 96 -1.52 -3.45 10.51
C LEU A 96 -2.14 -4.78 10.92
N ILE A 97 -2.36 -5.71 9.97
CA ILE A 97 -2.83 -7.06 10.27
C ILE A 97 -1.85 -7.77 11.19
N GLY A 98 -0.54 -7.69 10.91
CA GLY A 98 0.50 -8.26 11.75
C GLY A 98 0.46 -7.73 13.18
N VAL A 99 0.25 -6.42 13.36
CA VAL A 99 0.12 -5.79 14.69
C VAL A 99 -1.16 -6.26 15.41
N VAL A 100 -2.31 -6.27 14.73
CA VAL A 100 -3.59 -6.69 15.32
C VAL A 100 -3.57 -8.16 15.71
N VAL A 101 -3.00 -9.02 14.86
CA VAL A 101 -2.89 -10.45 15.18
C VAL A 101 -1.84 -10.69 16.26
N GLY A 102 -0.68 -10.02 16.16
CA GLY A 102 0.43 -10.20 17.08
C GLY A 102 0.21 -9.64 18.48
N LEU A 103 -0.53 -8.53 18.62
CA LEU A 103 -0.80 -7.87 19.90
C LEU A 103 -2.28 -7.88 20.27
N GLY A 104 -3.18 -7.65 19.33
CA GLY A 104 -4.62 -7.55 19.59
C GLY A 104 -5.23 -8.88 20.05
N VAL A 105 -4.91 -9.99 19.38
CA VAL A 105 -5.39 -11.33 19.77
C VAL A 105 -4.92 -11.74 21.18
N PRO A 106 -3.62 -11.65 21.54
CA PRO A 106 -3.21 -12.00 22.91
C PRO A 106 -3.81 -11.06 23.96
N LEU A 107 -3.95 -9.76 23.66
CA LEU A 107 -4.57 -8.82 24.59
C LEU A 107 -6.06 -9.14 24.81
N LEU A 108 -6.79 -9.52 23.75
CA LEU A 108 -8.16 -10.02 23.85
C LEU A 108 -8.25 -11.28 24.70
N MET A 109 -7.30 -12.22 24.55
CA MET A 109 -7.24 -13.43 25.37
C MET A 109 -7.03 -13.10 26.86
N VAL A 110 -6.14 -12.15 27.17
CA VAL A 110 -5.93 -11.68 28.55
C VAL A 110 -7.19 -11.04 29.12
N VAL A 111 -7.84 -10.15 28.37
CA VAL A 111 -9.09 -9.51 28.80
C VAL A 111 -10.18 -10.56 29.03
N LEU A 112 -10.32 -11.53 28.13
CA LEU A 112 -11.28 -12.63 28.27
C LEU A 112 -10.98 -13.48 29.51
N PHE A 113 -9.70 -13.81 29.73
CA PHE A 113 -9.28 -14.55 30.92
C PHE A 113 -9.61 -13.80 32.21
N VAL A 114 -9.28 -12.50 32.28
CA VAL A 114 -9.62 -11.64 33.41
C VAL A 114 -11.13 -11.56 33.62
N ALA A 115 -11.91 -11.45 32.55
CA ALA A 115 -13.37 -11.43 32.63
C ALA A 115 -13.94 -12.75 33.18
N ILE A 116 -13.38 -13.89 32.78
CA ILE A 116 -13.77 -15.21 33.30
C ILE A 116 -13.42 -15.34 34.79
N VAL A 117 -12.23 -14.88 35.20
CA VAL A 117 -11.80 -14.93 36.60
C VAL A 117 -12.62 -13.99 37.49
N LEU A 118 -13.00 -12.80 37.00
CA LEU A 118 -13.86 -11.86 37.74
C LEU A 118 -15.36 -12.20 37.67
N SER A 119 -15.80 -13.05 36.74
CA SER A 119 -17.18 -13.52 36.62
C SER A 119 -17.79 -13.99 37.95
N PRO A 120 -17.16 -14.89 38.73
CA PRO A 120 -17.70 -15.34 40.00
C PRO A 120 -17.83 -14.20 41.03
N LEU A 121 -16.89 -13.25 41.05
CA LEU A 121 -16.97 -12.08 41.94
C LEU A 121 -18.12 -11.15 41.56
N TRP A 122 -18.36 -10.95 40.26
CA TRP A 122 -19.49 -10.18 39.75
C TRP A 122 -20.83 -10.83 40.08
N LEU A 123 -20.94 -12.15 39.90
CA LEU A 123 -22.13 -12.92 40.27
C LEU A 123 -22.39 -12.85 41.78
N LEU A 124 -21.33 -12.90 42.58
CA LEU A 124 -21.42 -12.82 44.05
C LEU A 124 -21.84 -11.42 44.51
N ALA A 125 -21.31 -10.36 43.88
CA ALA A 125 -21.73 -8.98 44.11
C ALA A 125 -23.20 -8.75 43.71
N LEU A 126 -23.63 -9.28 42.57
CA LEU A 126 -25.04 -9.24 42.13
C LEU A 126 -25.96 -10.02 43.09
N LEU A 127 -25.51 -11.17 43.59
CA LEU A 127 -26.24 -11.97 44.57
C LEU A 127 -26.40 -11.19 45.89
N LEU A 128 -25.33 -10.61 46.42
CA LEU A 128 -25.38 -9.77 47.63
C LEU A 128 -26.28 -8.55 47.45
N TRP A 129 -26.18 -7.89 46.30
CA TRP A 129 -27.04 -6.75 45.97
C TRP A 129 -28.51 -7.16 45.92
N TRP A 130 -28.82 -8.31 45.31
CA TRP A 130 -30.17 -8.85 45.24
C TRP A 130 -30.72 -9.22 46.63
N LEU A 131 -29.91 -9.88 47.47
CA LEU A 131 -30.24 -10.19 48.87
C LEU A 131 -30.54 -8.93 49.68
N TRP A 132 -29.69 -7.90 49.54
CA TRP A 132 -29.87 -6.64 50.26
C TRP A 132 -31.14 -5.90 49.82
N ARG A 133 -31.44 -5.92 48.52
CA ARG A 133 -32.69 -5.36 47.98
C ARG A 133 -33.92 -6.13 48.46
N SER A 134 -33.86 -7.46 48.50
CA SER A 134 -34.97 -8.30 48.96
C SER A 134 -35.28 -8.11 50.45
N SER A 135 -34.26 -7.91 51.29
CA SER A 135 -34.42 -7.68 52.73
C SER A 135 -35.04 -6.32 53.06
N SER A 136 -35.10 -5.39 52.11
CA SER A 136 -35.67 -4.05 52.29
C SER A 136 -37.18 -3.99 52.00
N THR A 137 -37.81 -5.12 51.70
CA THR A 137 -39.26 -5.21 51.50
C THR A 137 -39.94 -5.37 52.87
N PRO A 138 -40.62 -4.34 53.42
CA PRO A 138 -41.27 -4.47 54.72
C PRO A 138 -42.39 -5.51 54.62
N ALA A 139 -42.33 -6.51 55.50
CA ALA A 139 -43.38 -7.49 55.69
C ALA A 139 -44.64 -6.81 56.27
N ASN A 140 -45.41 -6.14 55.42
CA ASN A 140 -46.83 -5.88 55.71
C ASN A 140 -47.61 -7.17 55.40
N ILE A 141 -47.50 -8.14 56.32
CA ILE A 141 -48.51 -9.18 56.49
C ILE A 141 -48.85 -9.14 57.98
N ARG A 142 -49.84 -8.32 58.33
CA ARG A 142 -50.70 -8.46 59.50
C ARG A 142 -51.85 -7.45 59.41
N ALA A 143 -52.96 -7.90 58.82
CA ALA A 143 -54.34 -7.78 59.31
C ALA A 143 -55.29 -8.04 58.14
#